data_AF-A0A925T0G3-F1
#
_entry.id   AF-A0A925T0G3-F1
#
_cell.length_a   1.000
_cell.length_b   1.000
_cell.length_c   1.000
_cell.angle_alpha   90.00
_cell.angle_beta   90.00
_cell.angle_gamma   90.00
#
_symmetry.space_group_name_H-M   'P 1'
#
loop_
_entity.id
_entity.type
_entity.pdbx_description
1 polymer ?
#
loop_
_entity_poly.entity_id
_entity_poly.type
_entity_poly.pdbx_seq_one_letter_code
_entity_poly.pdbx_strand_id
1 'polypeptide(L)'
;SIDSVRSIGGETVEVDIEPLLETARLLYEGPWVAERWLATESLLSSNPDAMFEVTRRIIEGGAAPKATEAFRAQYKLQALKRAAQPVWNSAEVLLLPTAGTHYRIDEVEADPIGLNSNLGRYTNFVNLMDLAAIAVPAGFTPGKLPFGVTLIGPAWSDGDLFALAARLQRVNVTTMGATGLPLPPAPPDHVRSEPGFVDLMVCGAHLSGLPLNPQLTDRGAWRISMTRTSPDYRFYALPGGPPFRPGVIRVADGGVAIDVEVWRMPVEHFGSFVAGIPAPLGIGKVKLEDGSSVSGFMCESLGVEGATDISEFGGWRQYLGRPM
;
A
#
# COMPACT_ATOMS: atom_id res chain seq x y z
N SER A 1 -6.88 -8.16 -16.07
CA SER A 1 -6.34 -7.78 -14.74
C SER A 1 -5.33 -6.64 -14.84
N ILE A 2 -4.32 -6.70 -15.71
CA ILE A 2 -3.38 -5.57 -15.96
C ILE A 2 -4.15 -4.31 -16.40
N ASP A 3 -5.07 -4.43 -17.36
CA ASP A 3 -5.92 -3.31 -17.77
C ASP A 3 -6.84 -2.84 -16.64
N SER A 4 -7.32 -3.77 -15.80
CA SER A 4 -8.10 -3.44 -14.61
C SER A 4 -7.30 -2.58 -13.62
N VAL A 5 -6.02 -2.91 -13.39
CA VAL A 5 -5.11 -2.07 -12.57
C VAL A 5 -4.94 -0.68 -13.16
N ARG A 6 -4.76 -0.57 -14.49
CA ARG A 6 -4.69 0.74 -15.17
C ARG A 6 -5.99 1.52 -15.03
N SER A 7 -7.14 0.85 -15.12
CA SER A 7 -8.46 1.49 -15.02
C SER A 7 -8.74 2.08 -13.63
N ILE A 8 -8.11 1.54 -12.59
CA ILE A 8 -8.16 2.10 -11.23
C ILE A 8 -7.02 3.09 -10.96
N GLY A 9 -6.27 3.52 -11.98
CA GLY A 9 -5.22 4.54 -11.86
C GLY A 9 -3.84 4.01 -11.48
N GLY A 10 -3.61 2.70 -11.54
CA GLY A 10 -2.29 2.12 -11.33
C GLY A 10 -1.40 2.18 -12.58
N GLU A 11 -0.10 2.38 -12.37
CA GLU A 11 0.92 2.20 -13.41
C GLU A 11 1.48 0.77 -13.36
N THR A 12 1.91 0.25 -14.51
CA THR A 12 2.36 -1.14 -14.63
C THR A 12 3.76 -1.20 -15.20
N VAL A 13 4.66 -1.90 -14.51
CA VAL A 13 6.03 -2.17 -14.94
C VAL A 13 6.28 -3.67 -14.88
N GLU A 14 7.05 -4.20 -15.82
CA GLU A 14 7.51 -5.58 -15.77
C GLU A 14 8.75 -5.67 -14.88
N VAL A 15 8.78 -6.68 -14.01
CA VAL A 15 9.88 -6.92 -13.08
C VAL A 15 10.34 -8.37 -13.18
N ASP A 16 11.65 -8.59 -13.01
CA ASP A 16 12.21 -9.93 -12.92
C ASP A 16 11.89 -10.54 -11.54
N ILE A 17 11.06 -11.58 -11.56
CA ILE A 17 10.65 -12.32 -10.35
C ILE A 17 11.41 -13.63 -10.17
N GLU A 18 12.44 -13.92 -10.97
CA GLU A 18 13.17 -15.17 -10.87
C GLU A 18 13.76 -15.44 -9.46
N PRO A 19 14.29 -14.45 -8.72
CA PRO A 19 14.70 -14.66 -7.33
C PRO A 19 13.55 -15.14 -6.42
N LEU A 20 12.33 -14.65 -6.64
CA LEU A 20 11.13 -15.09 -5.91
C LEU A 20 10.75 -16.53 -6.29
N LEU A 21 10.79 -16.86 -7.58
CA LEU A 21 10.52 -18.22 -8.06
C LEU A 21 11.58 -19.22 -7.58
N GLU A 22 12.85 -18.81 -7.45
CA GLU A 22 13.88 -19.64 -6.85
C GLU A 22 13.65 -19.88 -5.36
N THR A 23 13.14 -18.89 -4.62
CA THR A 23 12.70 -19.09 -3.24
C THR A 23 11.51 -20.05 -3.14
N ALA A 24 10.57 -19.99 -4.09
CA ALA A 24 9.47 -20.96 -4.15
C ALA A 24 9.97 -22.39 -4.38
N ARG A 25 10.98 -22.60 -5.24
CA ARG A 25 11.62 -23.91 -5.43
C ARG A 25 12.37 -24.37 -4.18
N LEU A 26 13.06 -23.44 -3.52
CA LEU A 26 13.78 -23.68 -2.28
C LEU A 26 12.85 -24.18 -1.15
N LEU A 27 11.56 -23.81 -1.14
CA LEU A 27 10.59 -24.36 -0.19
C LEU A 27 10.39 -25.88 -0.35
N TYR A 28 10.39 -26.39 -1.58
CA TYR A 28 10.18 -27.81 -1.88
C TYR A 28 11.47 -28.62 -1.87
N GLU A 29 12.55 -28.07 -2.44
CA GLU A 29 13.87 -28.72 -2.50
C GLU A 29 14.63 -28.61 -1.18
N GLY A 30 14.28 -27.61 -0.36
CA GLY A 30 14.90 -27.34 0.90
C GLY A 30 14.29 -28.10 2.08
N PRO A 31 14.86 -27.92 3.27
CA PRO A 31 14.56 -28.74 4.44
C PRO A 31 13.34 -28.27 5.23
N TRP A 32 12.53 -27.33 4.71
CA TRP A 32 11.33 -26.83 5.42
C TRP A 32 10.26 -27.90 5.67
N VAL A 33 10.26 -28.99 4.90
CA VAL A 33 9.40 -30.15 5.20
C VAL A 33 9.71 -30.76 6.57
N ALA A 34 10.92 -30.57 7.11
CA ALA A 34 11.29 -30.98 8.46
C ALA A 34 10.46 -30.29 9.55
N GLU A 35 9.96 -29.07 9.32
CA GLU A 35 9.03 -28.43 10.26
C GLU A 35 7.70 -29.19 10.36
N ARG A 36 7.21 -29.72 9.22
CA ARG A 36 5.99 -30.55 9.20
C ARG A 36 6.23 -31.89 9.88
N TRP A 37 7.40 -32.50 9.68
CA TRP A 37 7.80 -33.71 10.40
C TRP A 37 7.80 -33.45 11.90
N LEU A 38 8.53 -32.44 12.36
CA LEU A 38 8.65 -32.10 13.78
C LEU A 38 7.27 -31.88 14.44
N ALA A 39 6.35 -31.21 13.74
CA ALA A 39 5.00 -30.95 14.25
C ALA A 39 4.11 -32.21 14.33
N THR A 40 4.44 -33.27 13.58
CA THR A 40 3.56 -34.44 13.43
C THR A 40 4.24 -35.78 13.77
N GLU A 41 5.50 -35.75 14.21
CA GLU A 41 6.34 -36.92 14.47
C GLU A 41 5.67 -37.93 15.42
N SER A 42 5.01 -37.44 16.48
CA SER A 42 4.31 -38.29 17.44
C SER A 42 3.16 -39.09 16.82
N LEU A 43 2.39 -38.47 15.93
CA LEU A 43 1.31 -39.13 15.19
C LEU A 43 1.87 -40.14 14.20
N LEU A 44 2.89 -39.74 13.43
CA LEU A 44 3.55 -40.61 12.45
C LEU A 44 4.21 -41.84 13.11
N SER A 45 4.73 -41.69 14.32
CA SER A 45 5.35 -42.79 15.07
C SER A 45 4.33 -43.74 15.70
N SER A 46 3.18 -43.23 16.13
CA SER A 46 2.20 -44.01 16.91
C SER A 46 1.04 -44.58 16.07
N ASN A 47 0.61 -43.86 15.03
CA ASN A 47 -0.49 -44.26 14.16
C ASN A 47 -0.36 -43.60 12.77
N PRO A 48 0.62 -44.04 11.95
CA PRO A 48 0.88 -43.43 10.64
C PRO A 48 -0.29 -43.55 9.66
N ASP A 49 -1.14 -44.56 9.79
CA ASP A 49 -2.29 -44.78 8.90
C ASP A 49 -3.47 -43.84 9.19
N ALA A 50 -3.41 -43.07 10.29
CA ALA A 50 -4.36 -41.97 10.54
C ALA A 50 -4.15 -40.78 9.60
N MET A 51 -3.00 -40.68 8.93
CA MET A 51 -2.68 -39.61 7.99
C MET A 51 -2.97 -40.06 6.56
N PHE A 52 -3.60 -39.18 5.77
CA PHE A 52 -3.81 -39.42 4.34
C PHE A 52 -2.48 -39.75 3.62
N GLU A 53 -2.48 -40.80 2.80
CA GLU A 53 -1.27 -41.42 2.24
C GLU A 53 -0.33 -40.42 1.56
N VAL A 54 -0.86 -39.54 0.71
CA VAL A 54 -0.06 -38.54 -0.02
C VAL A 54 0.60 -37.55 0.95
N THR A 55 -0.16 -37.08 1.96
CA THR A 55 0.35 -36.17 2.99
C THR A 55 1.45 -36.83 3.80
N ARG A 56 1.24 -38.08 4.23
CA ARG A 56 2.23 -38.87 4.95
C ARG A 56 3.53 -38.98 4.17
N ARG A 57 3.44 -39.43 2.91
CA ARG A 57 4.60 -39.61 2.03
C ARG A 57 5.45 -38.35 1.88
N ILE A 58 4.82 -37.17 1.82
CA ILE A 58 5.55 -35.89 1.75
C ILE A 58 6.23 -35.59 3.09
N ILE A 59 5.50 -35.71 4.21
CA ILE A 59 6.00 -35.31 5.53
C ILE A 59 7.11 -36.25 6.04
N GLU A 60 7.05 -37.55 5.73
CA GLU A 60 8.10 -38.53 6.08
C GLU A 60 9.47 -38.15 5.51
N GLY A 61 9.50 -37.47 4.34
CA GLY A 61 10.72 -36.92 3.78
C GLY A 61 11.42 -35.89 4.70
N GLY A 62 10.70 -35.30 5.65
CA GLY A 62 11.23 -34.34 6.62
C GLY A 62 12.14 -34.92 7.69
N ALA A 63 12.18 -36.24 7.88
CA ALA A 63 13.12 -36.89 8.80
C ALA A 63 14.55 -37.00 8.25
N ALA A 64 14.72 -36.89 6.93
CA ALA A 64 16.00 -37.13 6.25
C ALA A 64 17.01 -35.96 6.29
N PRO A 65 16.59 -34.68 6.17
CA PRO A 65 17.53 -33.57 6.06
C PRO A 65 18.40 -33.39 7.31
N LYS A 66 19.67 -33.06 7.09
CA LYS A 66 20.62 -32.77 8.18
C LYS A 66 20.55 -31.29 8.59
N ALA A 67 20.97 -31.00 9.83
CA ALA A 67 21.13 -29.61 10.30
C ALA A 67 22.01 -28.76 9.36
N THR A 68 23.04 -29.35 8.74
CA THR A 68 23.90 -28.66 7.77
C THR A 68 23.16 -28.25 6.49
N GLU A 69 22.17 -29.02 6.05
CA GLU A 69 21.31 -28.69 4.91
C GLU A 69 20.33 -27.58 5.28
N ALA A 70 19.80 -27.60 6.50
CA ALA A 70 19.00 -26.51 7.07
C ALA A 70 19.75 -25.18 7.06
N PHE A 71 20.96 -25.13 7.59
CA PHE A 71 21.76 -23.91 7.58
C PHE A 71 22.12 -23.45 6.15
N ARG A 72 22.47 -24.38 5.25
CA ARG A 72 22.76 -24.05 3.83
C ARG A 72 21.55 -23.44 3.13
N ALA A 73 20.36 -24.00 3.34
CA ALA A 73 19.12 -23.48 2.77
C ALA A 73 18.76 -22.11 3.35
N GLN A 74 18.98 -21.89 4.65
CA GLN A 74 18.81 -20.56 5.27
C GLN A 74 19.76 -19.53 4.67
N TYR A 75 21.04 -19.86 4.46
CA TYR A 75 21.99 -18.95 3.81
C TYR A 75 21.58 -18.62 2.37
N LYS A 76 21.12 -19.63 1.62
CA LYS A 76 20.58 -19.43 0.27
C LYS A 76 19.35 -18.51 0.29
N LEU A 77 18.43 -18.70 1.23
CA LEU A 77 17.27 -17.84 1.40
C LEU A 77 17.67 -16.38 1.66
N GLN A 78 18.66 -16.13 2.52
CA GLN A 78 19.14 -14.75 2.76
C GLN A 78 19.75 -14.12 1.51
N ALA A 79 20.49 -14.89 0.71
CA ALA A 79 21.01 -14.42 -0.57
C ALA A 79 19.89 -14.08 -1.56
N LEU A 80 18.84 -14.91 -1.63
CA LEU A 80 17.68 -14.68 -2.48
C LEU A 80 16.85 -13.46 -2.04
N LYS A 81 16.66 -13.25 -0.73
CA LYS A 81 16.04 -12.02 -0.20
C LYS A 81 16.76 -10.76 -0.71
N ARG A 82 18.10 -10.76 -0.65
CA ARG A 82 18.90 -9.64 -1.15
C ARG A 82 18.77 -9.49 -2.68
N ALA A 83 18.74 -10.60 -3.41
CA ALA A 83 18.59 -10.59 -4.87
C ALA A 83 17.19 -10.13 -5.32
N ALA A 84 16.16 -10.32 -4.50
CA ALA A 84 14.79 -9.86 -4.77
C ALA A 84 14.57 -8.37 -4.43
N GLN A 85 15.45 -7.73 -3.65
CA GLN A 85 15.31 -6.33 -3.24
C GLN A 85 15.07 -5.34 -4.41
N PRO A 86 15.73 -5.47 -5.58
CA PRO A 86 15.52 -4.57 -6.70
C PRO A 86 14.07 -4.52 -7.23
N VAL A 87 13.28 -5.58 -7.03
CA VAL A 87 11.86 -5.60 -7.40
C VAL A 87 11.11 -4.44 -6.73
N TRP A 88 11.39 -4.20 -5.45
CA TRP A 88 10.74 -3.17 -4.64
C TRP A 88 11.26 -1.76 -4.92
N ASN A 89 12.34 -1.62 -5.69
CA ASN A 89 12.78 -0.31 -6.17
C ASN A 89 11.98 0.16 -7.39
N SER A 90 11.22 -0.75 -8.02
CA SER A 90 10.47 -0.48 -9.24
C SER A 90 8.96 -0.61 -9.07
N ALA A 91 8.50 -1.34 -8.05
CA ALA A 91 7.09 -1.57 -7.81
C ALA A 91 6.75 -1.55 -6.31
N GLU A 92 5.59 -0.98 -5.98
CA GLU A 92 5.02 -0.96 -4.62
C GLU A 92 4.23 -2.24 -4.32
N VAL A 93 3.69 -2.87 -5.37
CA VAL A 93 2.87 -4.08 -5.29
C VAL A 93 3.16 -4.97 -6.49
N LEU A 94 3.24 -6.27 -6.25
CA LEU A 94 3.26 -7.29 -7.29
C LEU A 94 1.85 -7.78 -7.58
N LEU A 95 1.52 -7.92 -8.86
CA LEU A 95 0.28 -8.52 -9.34
C LEU A 95 0.60 -9.84 -10.04
N LEU A 96 0.34 -10.97 -9.39
CA LEU A 96 0.58 -12.30 -9.96
C LEU A 96 -0.75 -13.07 -10.13
N PRO A 97 -0.84 -14.04 -11.05
CA PRO A 97 -1.93 -15.01 -11.02
C PRO A 97 -1.95 -15.72 -9.65
N THR A 98 -3.13 -15.90 -9.06
CA THR A 98 -3.23 -16.63 -7.78
C THR A 98 -2.80 -18.09 -7.94
N ALA A 99 -3.19 -18.71 -9.04
CA ALA A 99 -2.74 -20.02 -9.49
C ALA A 99 -2.69 -20.05 -11.02
N GLY A 100 -1.87 -20.94 -11.59
CA GLY A 100 -1.67 -21.01 -13.04
C GLY A 100 -2.82 -21.65 -13.83
N THR A 101 -3.65 -22.48 -13.19
CA THR A 101 -4.72 -23.24 -13.86
C THR A 101 -5.74 -23.79 -12.86
N HIS A 102 -6.80 -24.40 -13.38
CA HIS A 102 -7.76 -25.23 -12.65
C HIS A 102 -7.53 -26.69 -13.03
N TYR A 103 -7.47 -27.58 -12.04
CA TYR A 103 -7.44 -29.02 -12.27
C TYR A 103 -8.77 -29.65 -11.87
N ARG A 104 -9.19 -30.67 -12.61
CA ARG A 104 -10.30 -31.54 -12.24
C ARG A 104 -9.86 -32.49 -11.13
N ILE A 105 -10.85 -33.03 -10.42
CA ILE A 105 -10.62 -33.97 -9.31
C ILE A 105 -9.86 -35.21 -9.79
N ASP A 106 -10.27 -35.80 -10.91
CA ASP A 106 -9.63 -37.01 -11.48
C ASP A 106 -8.20 -36.76 -11.96
N GLU A 107 -7.89 -35.55 -12.43
CA GLU A 107 -6.52 -35.16 -12.77
C GLU A 107 -5.63 -35.12 -11.52
N VAL A 108 -6.13 -34.54 -10.42
CA VAL A 108 -5.41 -34.49 -9.14
C VAL A 108 -5.26 -35.88 -8.53
N GLU A 109 -6.27 -36.74 -8.62
CA GLU A 109 -6.17 -38.13 -8.16
C GLU A 109 -5.11 -38.92 -8.93
N ALA A 110 -4.93 -38.63 -10.23
CA ALA A 110 -3.93 -39.27 -11.08
C ALA A 110 -2.50 -38.77 -10.83
N ASP A 111 -2.31 -37.47 -10.52
CA ASP A 111 -1.01 -36.89 -10.15
C ASP A 111 -1.14 -35.88 -8.99
N PRO A 112 -1.27 -36.36 -7.74
CA PRO A 112 -1.57 -35.51 -6.59
C PRO A 112 -0.37 -34.67 -6.14
N ILE A 113 0.85 -35.00 -6.59
CA ILE A 113 2.07 -34.28 -6.20
C ILE A 113 2.44 -33.25 -7.27
N GLY A 114 2.56 -33.66 -8.54
CA GLY A 114 3.00 -32.78 -9.62
C GLY A 114 2.02 -31.63 -9.87
N LEU A 115 0.71 -31.93 -9.91
CA LEU A 115 -0.30 -30.89 -10.11
C LEU A 115 -0.38 -29.94 -8.92
N ASN A 116 -0.22 -30.43 -7.70
CA ASN A 116 -0.14 -29.57 -6.50
C ASN A 116 1.08 -28.63 -6.55
N SER A 117 2.25 -29.12 -6.98
CA SER A 117 3.44 -28.28 -7.17
C SER A 117 3.21 -27.18 -8.21
N ASN A 118 2.47 -27.46 -9.29
CA ASN A 118 2.13 -26.46 -10.30
C ASN A 118 1.26 -25.32 -9.73
N LEU A 119 0.31 -25.64 -8.84
CA LEU A 119 -0.53 -24.63 -8.19
C LEU A 119 0.26 -23.71 -7.25
N GLY A 120 1.38 -24.18 -6.71
CA GLY A 120 2.23 -23.41 -5.78
C GLY A 120 3.17 -22.38 -6.43
N ARG A 121 3.21 -22.28 -7.77
CA ARG A 121 4.21 -21.50 -8.52
C ARG A 121 4.30 -20.03 -8.06
N TYR A 122 3.18 -19.39 -7.76
CA TYR A 122 3.10 -17.96 -7.45
C TYR A 122 2.84 -17.65 -5.97
N THR A 123 2.79 -18.67 -5.11
CA THR A 123 2.40 -18.51 -3.69
C THR A 123 3.53 -18.84 -2.74
N ASN A 124 4.39 -19.80 -3.08
CA ASN A 124 5.29 -20.44 -2.11
C ASN A 124 6.42 -19.55 -1.59
N PHE A 125 6.75 -18.45 -2.27
CA PHE A 125 7.80 -17.55 -1.82
C PHE A 125 7.33 -16.52 -0.78
N VAL A 126 6.02 -16.22 -0.73
CA VAL A 126 5.46 -15.07 0.00
C VAL A 126 5.91 -15.08 1.47
N ASN A 127 5.66 -16.19 2.18
CA ASN A 127 6.00 -16.30 3.59
C ASN A 127 7.52 -16.34 3.84
N LEU A 128 8.28 -17.07 3.00
CA LEU A 128 9.73 -17.14 3.13
C LEU A 128 10.39 -15.75 2.95
N MET A 129 9.80 -14.91 2.11
CA MET A 129 10.26 -13.55 1.83
C MET A 129 9.76 -12.50 2.82
N ASP A 130 8.91 -12.86 3.78
CA ASP A 130 8.29 -11.92 4.73
C ASP A 130 7.45 -10.84 4.02
N LEU A 131 6.52 -11.29 3.18
CA LEU A 131 5.63 -10.45 2.38
C LEU A 131 4.17 -10.63 2.81
N ALA A 132 3.37 -9.58 2.61
CA ALA A 132 1.93 -9.63 2.75
C ALA A 132 1.27 -9.93 1.40
N ALA A 133 0.12 -10.62 1.41
CA ALA A 133 -0.59 -10.97 0.18
C ALA A 133 -2.10 -11.02 0.37
N ILE A 134 -2.85 -10.56 -0.64
CA ILE A 134 -4.30 -10.68 -0.73
C ILE A 134 -4.73 -11.22 -2.09
N ALA A 135 -5.50 -12.31 -2.09
CA ALA A 135 -6.06 -12.90 -3.29
C ALA A 135 -7.39 -12.22 -3.65
N VAL A 136 -7.53 -11.80 -4.90
CA VAL A 136 -8.64 -10.96 -5.39
C VAL A 136 -9.26 -11.58 -6.65
N PRO A 137 -10.60 -11.71 -6.72
CA PRO A 137 -11.26 -12.12 -7.95
C PRO A 137 -10.93 -11.19 -9.13
N ALA A 138 -10.57 -11.78 -10.26
CA ALA A 138 -10.14 -11.09 -11.48
C ALA A 138 -11.00 -11.44 -12.70
N GLY A 139 -12.19 -11.99 -12.47
CA GLY A 139 -13.17 -12.33 -13.51
C GLY A 139 -13.32 -13.84 -13.69
N PHE A 140 -13.69 -14.25 -14.90
CA PHE A 140 -13.97 -15.63 -15.25
C PHE A 140 -13.25 -16.01 -16.54
N THR A 141 -12.82 -17.27 -16.63
CA THR A 141 -12.25 -17.84 -17.86
C THR A 141 -13.34 -17.99 -18.94
N PRO A 142 -12.99 -18.24 -20.22
CA PRO A 142 -13.98 -18.57 -21.25
C PRO A 142 -14.87 -19.77 -20.89
N GLY A 143 -14.33 -20.72 -20.11
CA GLY A 143 -15.06 -21.85 -19.52
C GLY A 143 -15.94 -21.50 -18.32
N LYS A 144 -16.10 -20.21 -17.99
CA LYS A 144 -16.88 -19.67 -16.87
C LYS A 144 -16.40 -20.11 -15.48
N LEU A 145 -15.15 -20.55 -15.36
CA LEU A 145 -14.52 -20.80 -14.06
C LEU A 145 -13.93 -19.49 -13.49
N PRO A 146 -13.98 -19.26 -12.17
CA PRO A 146 -13.45 -18.05 -11.58
C PRO A 146 -11.92 -17.99 -11.72
N PHE A 147 -11.39 -16.82 -12.06
CA PHE A 147 -9.96 -16.54 -12.11
C PHE A 147 -9.61 -15.44 -11.11
N GLY A 148 -8.44 -15.54 -10.49
CA GLY A 148 -7.98 -14.62 -9.46
C GLY A 148 -6.55 -14.17 -9.67
N VAL A 149 -6.24 -12.99 -9.14
CA VAL A 149 -4.89 -12.45 -9.01
C VAL A 149 -4.58 -12.25 -7.55
N THR A 150 -3.32 -12.38 -7.16
CA THR A 150 -2.85 -12.05 -5.83
C THR A 150 -2.05 -10.77 -5.90
N LEU A 151 -2.43 -9.79 -5.08
CA LEU A 151 -1.65 -8.60 -4.81
C LEU A 151 -0.68 -8.93 -3.68
N ILE A 152 0.61 -8.67 -3.88
CA ILE A 152 1.67 -8.98 -2.92
C ILE A 152 2.45 -7.71 -2.64
N GLY A 153 2.59 -7.34 -1.37
CA GLY A 153 3.32 -6.16 -0.92
C GLY A 153 4.37 -6.51 0.14
N PRO A 154 5.21 -5.55 0.52
CA PRO A 154 6.15 -5.72 1.62
C PRO A 154 5.42 -6.01 2.95
N ALA A 155 6.15 -6.49 3.96
CA ALA A 155 5.61 -6.66 5.31
C ALA A 155 4.86 -5.39 5.78
N TRP A 156 3.73 -5.59 6.45
CA TRP A 156 2.87 -4.55 7.03
C TRP A 156 2.11 -3.66 6.04
N SER A 157 2.08 -4.03 4.74
CA SER A 157 1.27 -3.34 3.72
C SER A 157 -0.20 -3.80 3.67
N ASP A 158 -0.69 -4.54 4.68
CA ASP A 158 -2.02 -5.15 4.69
C ASP A 158 -3.15 -4.14 4.43
N GLY A 159 -3.08 -2.95 5.04
CA GLY A 159 -4.06 -1.87 4.87
C GLY A 159 -4.13 -1.38 3.42
N ASP A 160 -2.98 -1.10 2.81
CA ASP A 160 -2.86 -0.69 1.41
C ASP A 160 -3.36 -1.78 0.46
N LEU A 161 -3.00 -3.04 0.75
CA LEU A 161 -3.45 -4.21 0.00
C LEU A 161 -4.97 -4.37 0.07
N PHE A 162 -5.60 -4.17 1.23
CA PHE A 162 -7.06 -4.18 1.36
C PHE A 162 -7.72 -3.06 0.53
N ALA A 163 -7.19 -1.84 0.60
CA ALA A 163 -7.71 -0.71 -0.16
C ALA A 163 -7.62 -0.95 -1.67
N LEU A 164 -6.47 -1.43 -2.14
CA LEU A 164 -6.25 -1.76 -3.55
C LEU A 164 -7.09 -2.95 -4.01
N ALA A 165 -7.19 -4.01 -3.21
CA ALA A 165 -8.03 -5.17 -3.49
C ALA A 165 -9.50 -4.79 -3.61
N ALA A 166 -10.01 -3.92 -2.73
CA ALA A 166 -11.39 -3.45 -2.77
C ALA A 166 -11.71 -2.70 -4.07
N ARG A 167 -10.77 -1.86 -4.55
CA ARG A 167 -10.89 -1.16 -5.85
C ARG A 167 -10.84 -2.15 -7.01
N LEU A 168 -9.86 -3.06 -7.01
CA LEU A 168 -9.63 -4.01 -8.10
C LEU A 168 -10.77 -5.03 -8.23
N GLN A 169 -11.28 -5.57 -7.12
CA GLN A 169 -12.39 -6.53 -7.12
C GLN A 169 -13.62 -5.96 -7.80
N ARG A 170 -13.96 -4.70 -7.53
CA ARG A 170 -15.18 -4.04 -8.04
C ARG A 170 -15.17 -3.77 -9.53
N VAL A 171 -13.98 -3.67 -10.12
CA VAL A 171 -13.83 -3.58 -11.59
C VAL A 171 -14.02 -4.95 -12.26
N ASN A 172 -13.71 -6.04 -11.55
CA ASN A 172 -13.67 -7.37 -12.16
C ASN A 172 -14.93 -8.22 -11.89
N VAL A 173 -15.60 -8.03 -10.75
CA VAL A 173 -16.78 -8.81 -10.36
C VAL A 173 -17.82 -7.96 -9.64
N THR A 174 -19.09 -8.37 -9.71
CA THR A 174 -20.22 -7.67 -9.08
C THR A 174 -20.84 -8.44 -7.92
N THR A 175 -20.49 -9.72 -7.75
CA THR A 175 -21.07 -10.60 -6.74
C THR A 175 -20.03 -11.28 -5.86
N MET A 176 -20.45 -11.70 -4.67
CA MET A 176 -19.64 -12.47 -3.72
C MET A 176 -19.62 -13.95 -4.09
N GLY A 177 -18.67 -14.32 -4.94
CA GLY A 177 -18.47 -15.71 -5.37
C GLY A 177 -19.74 -16.33 -5.97
N ALA A 178 -20.00 -17.60 -5.66
CA ALA A 178 -21.15 -18.35 -6.16
C ALA A 178 -22.49 -17.97 -5.50
N THR A 179 -22.51 -17.07 -4.51
CA THR A 179 -23.74 -16.75 -3.75
C THR A 179 -24.74 -15.91 -4.54
N GLY A 180 -24.29 -15.23 -5.60
CA GLY A 180 -25.11 -14.25 -6.34
C GLY A 180 -25.40 -12.96 -5.57
N LEU A 181 -24.97 -12.84 -4.31
CA LEU A 181 -25.15 -11.64 -3.51
C LEU A 181 -24.25 -10.52 -4.05
N PRO A 182 -24.73 -9.27 -4.13
CA PRO A 182 -23.92 -8.15 -4.58
C PRO A 182 -22.75 -7.91 -3.63
N LEU A 183 -21.67 -7.31 -4.15
CA LEU A 183 -20.61 -6.81 -3.28
C LEU A 183 -21.18 -5.79 -2.27
N PRO A 184 -20.69 -5.77 -1.02
CA PRO A 184 -21.07 -4.71 -0.07
C PRO A 184 -20.70 -3.32 -0.64
N PRO A 185 -21.28 -2.22 -0.12
CA PRO A 185 -20.88 -0.87 -0.52
C PRO A 185 -19.37 -0.66 -0.43
N ALA A 186 -18.82 0.22 -1.27
CA ALA A 186 -17.41 0.58 -1.15
C ALA A 186 -17.16 1.19 0.24
N PRO A 187 -16.07 0.81 0.93
CA PRO A 187 -15.65 1.57 2.10
C PRO A 187 -15.44 3.03 1.67
N PRO A 188 -15.82 4.01 2.51
CA PRO A 188 -15.55 5.41 2.20
C PRO A 188 -14.05 5.63 2.01
N ASP A 189 -13.69 6.51 1.07
CA ASP A 189 -12.28 6.89 0.79
C ASP A 189 -11.57 7.55 1.98
N HIS A 190 -12.30 7.83 3.07
CA HIS A 190 -11.76 8.32 4.32
C HIS A 190 -10.91 7.23 4.99
N VAL A 191 -9.65 7.17 4.59
CA VAL A 191 -8.62 6.50 5.36
C VAL A 191 -8.61 7.19 6.73
N ARG A 192 -9.03 6.44 7.76
CA ARG A 192 -8.96 6.86 9.16
C ARG A 192 -7.56 7.38 9.48
N SER A 193 -7.42 8.20 10.53
CA SER A 193 -6.11 8.48 11.12
C SER A 193 -5.47 7.15 11.50
N GLU A 194 -4.59 6.64 10.65
CA GLU A 194 -3.87 5.42 10.94
C GLU A 194 -2.89 5.71 12.07
N PRO A 195 -2.75 4.82 13.07
CA PRO A 195 -1.66 4.92 14.03
C PRO A 195 -0.34 5.04 13.26
N GLY A 196 0.42 6.10 13.51
CA GLY A 196 1.67 6.37 12.80
C GLY A 196 1.62 7.49 11.77
N PHE A 197 0.45 8.09 11.49
CA PHE A 197 0.34 9.19 10.52
C PHE A 197 -0.35 10.43 11.09
N VAL A 198 -0.05 11.58 10.48
CA VAL A 198 -0.70 12.86 10.73
C VAL A 198 -1.20 13.48 9.42
N ASP A 199 -2.45 13.93 9.42
CA ASP A 199 -3.01 14.70 8.32
C ASP A 199 -2.63 16.18 8.46
N LEU A 200 -1.99 16.70 7.42
CA LEU A 200 -1.39 18.02 7.30
C LEU A 200 -1.99 18.78 6.11
N MET A 201 -2.72 19.86 6.38
CA MET A 201 -3.18 20.79 5.38
C MET A 201 -2.03 21.72 4.94
N VAL A 202 -1.86 21.84 3.62
CA VAL A 202 -0.98 22.83 2.98
C VAL A 202 -1.76 23.70 1.99
N CYS A 203 -1.42 24.98 1.96
CA CYS A 203 -2.11 26.01 1.19
C CYS A 203 -1.18 26.86 0.31
N GLY A 204 0.12 26.56 0.31
CA GLY A 204 1.17 27.44 -0.24
C GLY A 204 2.23 26.73 -1.05
N ALA A 205 3.50 27.08 -0.86
CA ALA A 205 4.63 26.55 -1.62
C ALA A 205 4.80 25.02 -1.57
N HIS A 206 4.13 24.34 -0.63
CA HIS A 206 4.09 22.88 -0.50
C HIS A 206 2.99 22.18 -1.30
N LEU A 207 2.08 22.91 -1.96
CA LEU A 207 1.07 22.31 -2.85
C LEU A 207 1.76 21.47 -3.96
N SER A 208 1.07 20.45 -4.46
CA SER A 208 1.58 19.51 -5.47
C SER A 208 2.28 20.21 -6.64
N GLY A 209 3.53 19.86 -6.94
CA GLY A 209 4.28 20.50 -8.04
C GLY A 209 4.76 21.94 -7.80
N LEU A 210 4.61 22.48 -6.59
CA LEU A 210 5.22 23.75 -6.19
C LEU A 210 6.59 23.52 -5.49
N PRO A 211 7.44 24.56 -5.38
CA PRO A 211 8.87 24.39 -5.06
C PRO A 211 9.21 23.70 -3.74
N LEU A 212 8.31 23.70 -2.75
CA LEU A 212 8.54 23.05 -1.45
C LEU A 212 7.80 21.72 -1.30
N ASN A 213 7.07 21.27 -2.32
CA ASN A 213 6.40 19.97 -2.30
C ASN A 213 7.36 18.79 -2.04
N PRO A 214 8.62 18.78 -2.52
CA PRO A 214 9.59 17.74 -2.18
C PRO A 214 9.78 17.55 -0.67
N GLN A 215 9.60 18.59 0.15
CA GLN A 215 9.70 18.45 1.61
C GLN A 215 8.62 17.53 2.21
N LEU A 216 7.51 17.33 1.50
CA LEU A 216 6.47 16.35 1.85
C LEU A 216 6.82 14.98 1.26
N THR A 217 7.02 14.90 -0.06
CA THR A 217 7.20 13.62 -0.76
C THR A 217 8.46 12.88 -0.34
N ASP A 218 9.57 13.59 -0.07
CA ASP A 218 10.83 13.00 0.40
C ASP A 218 10.71 12.39 1.81
N ARG A 219 9.65 12.75 2.55
CA ARG A 219 9.30 12.19 3.87
C ARG A 219 8.22 11.12 3.78
N GLY A 220 7.95 10.59 2.59
CA GLY A 220 6.92 9.59 2.37
C GLY A 220 5.50 10.11 2.60
N ALA A 221 5.29 11.43 2.55
CA ALA A 221 3.93 11.98 2.63
C ALA A 221 3.24 11.91 1.26
N TRP A 222 1.93 11.63 1.25
CA TRP A 222 1.11 11.61 0.04
C TRP A 222 -0.15 12.45 0.20
N ARG A 223 -0.66 13.00 -0.91
CA ARG A 223 -1.87 13.80 -0.91
C ARG A 223 -3.10 12.88 -0.78
N ILE A 224 -3.94 13.14 0.21
CA ILE A 224 -5.19 12.40 0.43
C ILE A 224 -6.43 13.15 -0.07
N SER A 225 -6.38 14.49 -0.18
CA SER A 225 -7.52 15.27 -0.67
C SER A 225 -7.11 16.64 -1.22
N MET A 226 -7.95 17.17 -2.13
CA MET A 226 -8.02 18.58 -2.51
C MET A 226 -9.41 19.08 -2.08
N THR A 227 -9.44 20.10 -1.24
CA THR A 227 -10.67 20.59 -0.58
C THR A 227 -10.50 22.07 -0.20
N ARG A 228 -11.40 22.60 0.62
CA ARG A 228 -11.32 23.95 1.15
C ARG A 228 -11.31 24.00 2.67
N THR A 229 -10.77 25.07 3.21
CA THR A 229 -11.02 25.45 4.60
C THR A 229 -12.50 25.81 4.80
N SER A 230 -12.97 25.84 6.06
CA SER A 230 -14.21 26.56 6.38
C SER A 230 -14.07 28.05 6.01
N PRO A 231 -15.17 28.84 5.89
CA PRO A 231 -15.11 30.25 5.52
C PRO A 231 -14.67 31.18 6.67
N ASP A 232 -13.80 30.70 7.56
CA ASP A 232 -13.37 31.39 8.80
C ASP A 232 -11.93 31.94 8.70
N TYR A 233 -11.37 32.05 7.49
CA TYR A 233 -9.96 32.34 7.28
C TYR A 233 -9.72 33.51 6.31
N ARG A 234 -8.64 34.26 6.54
CA ARG A 234 -8.09 35.24 5.59
C ARG A 234 -6.76 34.74 5.06
N PHE A 235 -6.45 35.11 3.82
CA PHE A 235 -5.31 34.62 3.07
C PHE A 235 -4.42 35.75 2.59
N TYR A 236 -3.12 35.67 2.88
CA TYR A 236 -2.17 36.76 2.62
C TYR A 236 -0.98 36.26 1.85
N ALA A 237 -0.49 37.04 0.88
CA ALA A 237 0.84 36.84 0.30
C ALA A 237 1.87 37.55 1.18
N LEU A 238 2.71 36.77 1.86
CA LEU A 238 3.71 37.28 2.78
C LEU A 238 4.87 37.95 2.03
N PRO A 239 5.50 38.99 2.60
CA PRO A 239 6.70 39.59 2.03
C PRO A 239 7.87 38.58 2.03
N GLY A 240 8.72 38.67 1.00
CA GLY A 240 9.92 37.84 0.85
C GLY A 240 9.83 36.78 -0.25
N GLY A 241 10.97 36.15 -0.57
CA GLY A 241 11.10 35.10 -1.59
C GLY A 241 12.44 35.15 -2.34
N PRO A 242 12.71 34.17 -3.22
CA PRO A 242 12.00 32.89 -3.39
C PRO A 242 12.42 31.82 -2.35
N PRO A 243 11.54 30.85 -1.99
CA PRO A 243 10.16 30.71 -2.48
C PRO A 243 9.19 31.66 -1.76
N PHE A 244 8.29 32.28 -2.54
CA PHE A 244 7.16 33.06 -2.05
C PHE A 244 6.15 32.16 -1.33
N ARG A 245 5.51 32.68 -0.28
CA ARG A 245 4.65 31.88 0.60
C ARG A 245 3.40 32.67 0.99
N PRO A 246 2.25 31.99 1.11
CA PRO A 246 1.11 32.59 1.74
C PRO A 246 1.10 32.37 3.26
N GLY A 247 0.34 33.20 3.95
CA GLY A 247 -0.06 33.04 5.34
C GLY A 247 -1.57 32.91 5.44
N VAL A 248 -2.04 31.96 6.24
CA VAL A 248 -3.46 31.79 6.59
C VAL A 248 -3.64 32.22 8.03
N ILE A 249 -4.59 33.12 8.28
CA ILE A 249 -5.01 33.49 9.63
C ILE A 249 -6.49 33.23 9.82
N ARG A 250 -6.87 32.74 11.00
CA ARG A 250 -8.27 32.57 11.37
C ARG A 250 -8.84 33.90 11.84
N VAL A 251 -10.03 34.26 11.39
CA VAL A 251 -10.70 35.52 11.73
C VAL A 251 -12.10 35.27 12.28
N ALA A 252 -12.61 36.20 13.07
CA ALA A 252 -13.97 36.14 13.59
C ALA A 252 -15.02 36.51 12.53
N ASP A 253 -14.72 37.52 11.70
CA ASP A 253 -15.61 38.04 10.68
C ASP A 253 -14.88 38.27 9.36
N GLY A 254 -15.62 38.18 8.26
CA GLY A 254 -15.12 38.47 6.92
C GLY A 254 -14.10 37.46 6.39
N GLY A 255 -14.13 36.21 6.86
CA GLY A 255 -13.32 35.12 6.32
C GLY A 255 -13.83 34.62 4.96
N VAL A 256 -13.01 33.80 4.30
CA VAL A 256 -13.28 33.11 3.04
C VAL A 256 -12.85 31.65 3.14
N ALA A 257 -13.41 30.80 2.30
CA ALA A 257 -12.92 29.44 2.12
C ALA A 257 -11.70 29.46 1.19
N ILE A 258 -10.62 28.77 1.58
CA ILE A 258 -9.35 28.76 0.85
C ILE A 258 -9.13 27.36 0.29
N ASP A 259 -8.78 27.24 -0.99
CA ASP A 259 -8.38 25.99 -1.65
C ASP A 259 -7.08 25.47 -1.03
N VAL A 260 -7.10 24.21 -0.60
CA VAL A 260 -6.00 23.54 0.10
C VAL A 260 -5.80 22.11 -0.37
N GLU A 261 -4.62 21.56 -0.10
CA GLU A 261 -4.35 20.13 -0.20
C GLU A 261 -4.16 19.56 1.19
N VAL A 262 -4.76 18.40 1.47
CA VAL A 262 -4.50 17.63 2.70
C VAL A 262 -3.55 16.50 2.35
N TRP A 263 -2.43 16.44 3.06
CA TRP A 263 -1.38 15.46 2.91
C TRP A 263 -1.29 14.59 4.16
N ARG A 264 -1.08 13.30 3.98
CA ARG A 264 -0.81 12.36 5.06
C ARG A 264 0.68 12.16 5.20
N MET A 265 1.23 12.40 6.39
CA MET A 265 2.67 12.30 6.67
C MET A 265 2.94 11.29 7.79
N PRO A 266 3.99 10.46 7.69
CA PRO A 266 4.45 9.62 8.80
C PRO A 266 4.82 10.45 10.03
N VAL A 267 4.34 10.07 11.21
CA VAL A 267 4.48 10.82 12.45
C VAL A 267 5.94 10.97 12.88
N GLU A 268 6.78 9.98 12.56
CA GLU A 268 8.22 9.98 12.79
C GLU A 268 8.96 11.09 12.02
N HIS A 269 8.39 11.54 10.89
CA HIS A 269 8.96 12.61 10.08
C HIS A 269 8.37 13.99 10.39
N PHE A 270 7.23 14.04 11.09
CA PHE A 270 6.52 15.28 11.37
C PHE A 270 7.39 16.30 12.14
N GLY A 271 8.14 15.87 13.16
CA GLY A 271 9.03 16.75 13.91
C GLY A 271 10.10 17.40 13.01
N SER A 272 10.71 16.61 12.13
CA SER A 272 11.72 17.11 11.17
C SER A 272 11.13 18.07 10.12
N PHE A 273 9.85 17.90 9.78
CA PHE A 273 9.14 18.78 8.86
C PHE A 273 8.84 20.13 9.51
N VAL A 274 8.27 20.12 10.72
CA VAL A 274 7.92 21.34 11.47
C VAL A 274 9.16 22.17 11.80
N ALA A 275 10.28 21.54 12.13
CA ALA A 275 11.56 22.22 12.38
C ALA A 275 12.07 23.03 11.16
N GLY A 276 11.64 22.68 9.94
CA GLY A 276 12.00 23.38 8.71
C GLY A 276 11.12 24.60 8.38
N ILE A 277 10.10 24.88 9.18
CA ILE A 277 9.14 25.97 8.95
C ILE A 277 9.67 27.25 9.63
N PRO A 278 10.10 28.27 8.87
CA PRO A 278 10.57 29.52 9.46
C PRO A 278 9.39 30.41 9.87
N ALA A 279 9.64 31.26 10.86
CA ALA A 279 8.76 32.38 11.18
C ALA A 279 8.48 33.23 9.92
N PRO A 280 7.27 33.79 9.77
CA PRO A 280 6.17 33.80 10.73
C PRO A 280 5.17 32.62 10.59
N LEU A 281 5.56 31.56 9.88
CA LEU A 281 4.70 30.41 9.66
C LEU A 281 4.78 29.42 10.83
N GLY A 282 3.69 28.69 11.04
CA GLY A 282 3.62 27.61 12.03
C GLY A 282 2.56 26.58 11.66
N ILE A 283 2.50 25.48 12.42
CA ILE A 283 1.46 24.46 12.29
C ILE A 283 0.48 24.57 13.45
N GLY A 284 -0.80 24.77 13.14
CA GLY A 284 -1.89 24.74 14.10
C GLY A 284 -3.02 23.84 13.66
N LYS A 285 -4.21 24.04 14.23
CA LYS A 285 -5.43 23.31 13.84
C LYS A 285 -6.27 24.14 12.88
N VAL A 286 -6.59 23.56 11.73
CA VAL A 286 -7.37 24.18 10.67
C VAL A 286 -8.65 23.40 10.43
N LYS A 287 -9.76 24.12 10.36
CA LYS A 287 -11.09 23.58 10.09
C LYS A 287 -11.34 23.53 8.58
N LEU A 288 -11.75 22.37 8.09
CA LEU A 288 -12.10 22.15 6.69
C LEU A 288 -13.60 22.39 6.44
N GLU A 289 -13.98 22.50 5.17
CA GLU A 289 -15.37 22.76 4.77
C GLU A 289 -16.36 21.66 5.20
N ASP A 290 -15.88 20.42 5.36
CA ASP A 290 -16.64 19.28 5.88
C ASP A 290 -16.84 19.31 7.42
N GLY A 291 -16.29 20.32 8.09
CA GLY A 291 -16.35 20.50 9.54
C GLY A 291 -15.26 19.76 10.32
N SER A 292 -14.43 18.94 9.67
CA SER A 292 -13.29 18.27 10.28
C SER A 292 -12.18 19.26 10.64
N SER A 293 -11.23 18.83 11.47
CA SER A 293 -10.09 19.64 11.90
C SER A 293 -8.79 18.85 11.74
N VAL A 294 -7.85 19.40 10.99
CA VAL A 294 -6.55 18.79 10.70
C VAL A 294 -5.41 19.68 11.17
N SER A 295 -4.20 19.13 11.29
CA SER A 295 -3.02 19.98 11.48
C SER A 295 -2.76 20.75 10.17
N GLY A 296 -2.31 22.00 10.20
CA GLY A 296 -2.13 22.75 8.95
C GLY A 296 -1.34 24.04 9.11
N PHE A 297 -0.82 24.56 7.99
CA PHE A 297 -0.12 25.84 7.96
C PHE A 297 -1.02 26.99 8.41
N MET A 298 -0.52 27.76 9.37
CA MET A 298 -1.05 29.05 9.80
C MET A 298 0.08 30.08 9.83
N CYS A 299 -0.30 31.34 9.91
CA CYS A 299 0.63 32.46 10.09
C CYS A 299 0.35 33.12 11.43
N GLU A 300 1.40 33.60 12.09
CA GLU A 300 1.26 34.53 13.21
C GLU A 300 0.53 35.79 12.74
N SER A 301 -0.31 36.39 13.59
CA SER A 301 -1.07 37.61 13.25
C SER A 301 -0.17 38.79 12.93
N LEU A 302 1.01 38.88 13.58
CA LEU A 302 2.01 39.90 13.27
C LEU A 302 2.66 39.66 11.90
N GLY A 303 2.73 38.40 11.45
CA GLY A 303 3.38 38.02 10.21
C GLY A 303 2.70 38.55 8.95
N VAL A 304 1.44 38.99 9.05
CA VAL A 304 0.69 39.57 7.93
C VAL A 304 0.74 41.10 7.88
N GLU A 305 1.46 41.76 8.79
CA GLU A 305 1.71 43.21 8.69
C GLU A 305 2.52 43.51 7.40
N GLY A 306 1.97 44.38 6.54
CA GLY A 306 2.57 44.69 5.25
C GLY A 306 2.44 43.58 4.19
N ALA A 307 1.78 42.47 4.51
CA ALA A 307 1.43 41.45 3.53
C ALA A 307 0.26 41.91 2.65
N THR A 308 0.16 41.35 1.44
CA THR A 308 -0.96 41.63 0.54
C THR A 308 -2.11 40.69 0.86
N ASP A 309 -3.30 41.21 1.16
CA ASP A 309 -4.51 40.39 1.28
C ASP A 309 -4.88 39.83 -0.10
N ILE A 310 -4.91 38.50 -0.21
CA ILE A 310 -5.20 37.75 -1.43
C ILE A 310 -6.43 36.85 -1.24
N SER A 311 -7.27 37.14 -0.25
CA SER A 311 -8.45 36.34 0.08
C SER A 311 -9.43 36.25 -1.09
N GLU A 312 -9.51 37.28 -1.94
CA GLU A 312 -10.37 37.28 -3.14
C GLU A 312 -10.01 36.21 -4.18
N PHE A 313 -8.76 35.75 -4.19
CA PHE A 313 -8.30 34.71 -5.12
C PHE A 313 -8.76 33.31 -4.70
N GLY A 314 -9.14 33.12 -3.43
CA GLY A 314 -9.58 31.83 -2.89
C GLY A 314 -8.51 30.74 -2.84
N GLY A 315 -7.28 30.98 -3.31
CA GLY A 315 -6.22 29.98 -3.30
C GLY A 315 -4.90 30.46 -3.90
N TRP A 316 -3.80 29.78 -3.55
CA TRP A 316 -2.45 30.20 -3.91
C TRP A 316 -2.17 30.08 -5.41
N ARG A 317 -2.69 29.03 -6.06
CA ARG A 317 -2.50 28.82 -7.50
C ARG A 317 -3.17 29.92 -8.31
N GLN A 318 -4.38 30.31 -7.92
CA GLN A 318 -5.14 31.39 -8.53
C GLN A 318 -4.38 32.71 -8.40
N TYR A 319 -3.83 33.01 -7.22
CA TYR A 319 -2.99 34.19 -7.02
C TYR A 319 -1.73 34.15 -7.89
N LEU A 320 -1.01 33.03 -7.97
CA LEU A 320 0.19 32.90 -8.81
C LEU A 320 -0.12 33.01 -10.31
N GLY A 321 -1.31 32.63 -10.75
CA GLY A 321 -1.75 32.68 -12.15
C GLY A 321 -2.33 34.02 -12.59
N ARG A 322 -2.34 35.04 -11.73
CA ARG A 322 -2.88 36.36 -12.07
C ARG A 322 -2.04 37.05 -13.17
N PRO A 323 -2.66 37.86 -14.05
CA PRO A 323 -1.91 38.73 -14.95
C PRO A 323 -1.03 39.68 -14.13
N MET A 324 0.23 39.87 -14.56
CA MET A 324 1.13 40.87 -13.99
C MET A 324 0.67 42.29 -14.30
#